data_AF-G8TJZ2-F1
#
_entry.id   AF-G8TJZ2-F1
#
_cell.length_a   1.000
_cell.length_b   1.000
_cell.length_c   1.000
_cell.angle_alpha   90.00
_cell.angle_beta   90.00
_cell.angle_gamma   90.00
#
_symmetry.space_group_name_H-M   'P 1'
#
loop_
_entity.id
_entity.type
_entity.pdbx_description
1 polymer ?
#
loop_
_entity_poly.entity_id
_entity_poly.type
_entity_poly.pdbx_seq_one_letter_code
_entity_poly.pdbx_strand_id
1 'polypeptide(L)'
;MSYTPINKVRIVTAASLFDGHDAAINIMRRILQSKGAEIIHLGHNRSVAEIVECAIEEDAQGIAITSYQGGHVEFFKYMKDLLDENGCGHIKIFGGGGGTILPQEITELHNYGITRIYSPDDGRRLGLEGMIEEVIQQCNPTPTGPLPASPGGGGEGHHSDYWEAPKKMEREVTVGRKKRH
;
A
#
# COMPACT_ATOMS: atom_id res chain seq x y z
N MET A 1 11.09 10.42 18.15
CA MET A 1 9.86 11.22 18.00
C MET A 1 8.90 10.39 17.18
N SER A 2 7.75 10.01 17.72
CA SER A 2 6.76 9.16 17.05
C SER A 2 6.03 9.94 15.96
N TYR A 3 6.12 9.48 14.72
CA TYR A 3 5.37 10.04 13.61
C TYR A 3 3.90 9.58 13.68
N THR A 4 2.96 10.53 13.65
CA THR A 4 1.52 10.28 13.53
C THR A 4 1.07 10.84 12.17
N PRO A 5 0.48 10.01 11.29
CA PRO A 5 0.08 10.47 9.96
C PRO A 5 -1.08 11.47 10.06
N ILE A 6 -1.04 12.49 9.19
CA ILE A 6 -2.04 13.58 9.13
C ILE A 6 -3.34 13.09 8.46
N ASN A 7 -3.23 12.11 7.56
CA ASN A 7 -4.34 11.45 6.88
C ASN A 7 -4.42 9.97 7.31
N LYS A 8 -5.62 9.38 7.24
CA LYS A 8 -5.81 7.95 7.53
C LYS A 8 -5.09 7.10 6.47
N VAL A 9 -3.91 6.60 6.82
CA VAL A 9 -3.13 5.68 5.98
C VAL A 9 -3.74 4.28 6.11
N ARG A 10 -4.30 3.76 5.02
CA ARG A 10 -4.77 2.39 4.86
C ARG A 10 -3.73 1.55 4.16
N ILE A 11 -3.39 0.41 4.75
CA ILE A 11 -2.43 -0.54 4.17
C ILE A 11 -3.06 -1.93 4.13
N VAL A 12 -3.04 -2.54 2.95
CA VAL A 12 -3.37 -3.96 2.77
C VAL A 12 -2.13 -4.78 3.10
N THR A 13 -2.29 -5.80 3.94
CA THR A 13 -1.21 -6.70 4.33
C THR A 13 -1.57 -8.13 3.98
N ALA A 14 -0.64 -8.84 3.34
CA ALA A 14 -0.78 -10.27 3.05
C ALA A 14 0.58 -10.96 3.12
N ALA A 15 0.57 -12.26 3.41
CA ALA A 15 1.72 -13.13 3.22
C ALA A 15 1.58 -13.89 1.89
N SER A 16 2.71 -14.12 1.21
CA SER A 16 2.74 -14.82 -0.07
C SER A 16 2.20 -16.26 0.06
N LEU A 17 1.89 -16.85 -1.08
CA LEU A 17 1.41 -18.23 -1.19
C LEU A 17 2.35 -19.19 -0.40
N PHE A 18 1.78 -19.99 0.51
CA PHE A 18 2.46 -20.99 1.37
C PHE A 18 3.46 -20.49 2.43
N ASP A 19 3.38 -19.23 2.83
CA ASP A 19 4.19 -18.72 3.94
C ASP A 19 3.45 -18.85 5.29
N GLY A 20 3.87 -19.80 6.13
CA GLY A 20 3.34 -20.00 7.49
C GLY A 20 3.96 -19.08 8.55
N HIS A 21 4.83 -18.12 8.16
CA HIS A 21 5.50 -17.20 9.08
C HIS A 21 4.65 -15.98 9.45
N ASP A 22 3.43 -16.24 9.93
CA ASP A 22 2.50 -15.20 10.38
C ASP A 22 3.04 -14.37 11.56
N ALA A 23 4.12 -14.79 12.21
CA ALA A 23 4.70 -14.08 13.34
C ALA A 23 5.23 -12.69 12.93
N ALA A 24 5.92 -12.57 11.79
CA ALA A 24 6.55 -11.32 11.36
C ALA A 24 5.48 -10.28 10.95
N ILE A 25 4.50 -10.70 10.15
CA ILE A 25 3.44 -9.81 9.67
C ILE A 25 2.51 -9.37 10.81
N ASN A 26 2.25 -10.24 11.80
CA ASN A 26 1.43 -9.88 12.95
C ASN A 26 2.08 -8.83 13.85
N ILE A 27 3.40 -8.90 14.06
CA ILE A 27 4.12 -7.88 14.83
C ILE A 27 4.14 -6.56 14.05
N MET A 28 4.45 -6.59 12.74
CA MET A 28 4.41 -5.39 11.89
C MET A 28 3.04 -4.72 11.91
N ARG A 29 1.96 -5.50 11.77
CA ARG A 29 0.58 -5.01 11.84
C ARG A 29 0.29 -4.30 13.16
N ARG A 30 0.69 -4.88 14.30
CA ARG A 30 0.43 -4.26 15.62
C ARG A 30 1.13 -2.90 15.76
N ILE A 31 2.34 -2.77 15.23
CA ILE A 31 3.11 -1.51 15.28
C ILE A 31 2.52 -0.48 14.29
N LEU A 32 2.10 -0.91 13.10
CA LEU A 32 1.39 -0.04 12.16
C LEU A 32 0.10 0.52 12.76
N GLN A 33 -0.70 -0.34 13.38
CA GLN A 33 -1.94 0.05 14.06
C GLN A 33 -1.67 0.99 15.24
N SER A 34 -0.62 0.74 16.04
CA SER A 34 -0.26 1.62 17.16
C SER A 34 0.20 3.01 16.70
N LYS A 35 0.71 3.13 15.47
CA LYS A 35 1.06 4.41 14.83
C LYS A 35 -0.10 5.06 14.05
N GLY A 36 -1.31 4.49 14.11
CA GLY A 36 -2.53 5.07 13.57
C GLY A 36 -2.85 4.70 12.11
N ALA A 37 -2.17 3.71 11.54
CA ALA A 37 -2.53 3.16 10.24
C ALA A 37 -3.71 2.17 10.35
N GLU A 38 -4.66 2.26 9.42
CA GLU A 38 -5.76 1.30 9.26
C GLU A 38 -5.24 0.10 8.46
N ILE A 39 -5.32 -1.11 9.03
CA ILE A 39 -4.74 -2.31 8.42
C ILE A 39 -5.82 -3.28 7.99
N ILE A 40 -5.86 -3.57 6.69
CA ILE A 40 -6.67 -4.62 6.09
C ILE A 40 -5.77 -5.84 5.92
N HIS A 41 -6.01 -6.89 6.71
CA HIS A 41 -5.16 -8.09 6.69
C HIS A 41 -5.86 -9.24 5.99
N LEU A 42 -5.31 -9.68 4.86
CA LEU A 42 -5.88 -10.74 4.04
C LEU A 42 -5.37 -12.15 4.40
N GLY A 43 -4.40 -12.25 5.31
CA GLY A 43 -3.77 -13.50 5.71
C GLY A 43 -2.72 -13.99 4.69
N HIS A 44 -2.54 -15.30 4.62
CA HIS A 44 -1.65 -15.97 3.68
C HIS A 44 -2.44 -16.63 2.54
N ASN A 45 -1.73 -17.13 1.52
CA ASN A 45 -2.32 -17.90 0.42
C ASN A 45 -3.32 -17.13 -0.46
N ARG A 46 -3.01 -15.85 -0.72
CA ARG A 46 -3.79 -14.98 -1.61
C ARG A 46 -3.12 -14.84 -2.97
N SER A 47 -3.93 -14.83 -4.02
CA SER A 47 -3.48 -14.47 -5.36
C SER A 47 -3.17 -12.98 -5.44
N VAL A 48 -2.32 -12.60 -6.40
CA VAL A 48 -2.02 -11.19 -6.67
C VAL A 48 -3.31 -10.41 -7.00
N ALA A 49 -4.20 -11.01 -7.80
CA ALA A 49 -5.46 -10.39 -8.19
C ALA A 49 -6.34 -10.07 -6.98
N GLU A 50 -6.53 -11.00 -6.05
CA GLU A 50 -7.31 -10.77 -4.81
C GLU A 50 -6.73 -9.62 -3.97
N ILE A 51 -5.39 -9.55 -3.87
CA ILE A 51 -4.72 -8.50 -3.09
C ILE A 51 -4.92 -7.14 -3.75
N VAL A 52 -4.75 -7.07 -5.08
CA VAL A 52 -4.91 -5.83 -5.84
C VAL A 52 -6.35 -5.35 -5.81
N GLU A 53 -7.32 -6.24 -6.03
CA GLU A 53 -8.75 -5.91 -5.97
C GLU A 53 -9.13 -5.33 -4.60
N CYS A 54 -8.72 -5.99 -3.51
CA CYS A 54 -8.95 -5.50 -2.16
C CYS A 54 -8.28 -4.13 -1.91
N ALA A 55 -7.05 -3.92 -2.40
CA ALA A 55 -6.37 -2.64 -2.24
C ALA A 55 -7.07 -1.49 -2.96
N ILE A 56 -7.67 -1.77 -4.12
CA ILE A 56 -8.44 -0.81 -4.90
C ILE A 56 -9.79 -0.53 -4.23
N GLU A 57 -10.52 -1.57 -3.82
CA GLU A 57 -11.83 -1.44 -3.16
C GLU A 57 -11.75 -0.68 -1.82
N GLU A 58 -10.69 -0.93 -1.05
CA GLU A 58 -10.46 -0.30 0.25
C GLU A 58 -9.79 1.08 0.15
N ASP A 59 -9.50 1.57 -1.06
CA ASP A 59 -8.79 2.83 -1.30
C ASP A 59 -7.51 2.91 -0.44
N ALA A 60 -6.66 1.89 -0.58
CA ALA A 60 -5.44 1.73 0.20
C ALA A 60 -4.29 2.55 -0.39
N GLN A 61 -3.47 3.17 0.46
CA GLN A 61 -2.30 3.93 0.02
C GLN A 61 -1.09 3.02 -0.21
N GLY A 62 -1.08 1.83 0.39
CA GLY A 62 -0.03 0.86 0.17
C GLY A 62 -0.44 -0.59 0.39
N ILE A 63 0.36 -1.47 -0.19
CA ILE A 63 0.28 -2.92 -0.05
C ILE A 63 1.60 -3.38 0.55
N ALA A 64 1.56 -4.17 1.62
CA ALA A 64 2.75 -4.76 2.24
C ALA A 64 2.68 -6.29 2.19
N ILE A 65 3.65 -6.89 1.50
CA ILE A 65 3.73 -8.33 1.27
C ILE A 65 4.96 -8.94 1.92
N THR A 66 4.80 -10.06 2.60
CA THR A 66 5.93 -10.91 3.00
C THR A 66 6.05 -12.12 2.09
N SER A 67 7.25 -12.41 1.55
CA SER A 67 7.50 -13.59 0.72
C SER A 67 8.79 -14.31 1.12
N TYR A 68 8.64 -15.54 1.62
CA TYR A 68 9.77 -16.37 2.08
C TYR A 68 9.97 -17.66 1.26
N GLN A 69 9.08 -17.96 0.30
CA GLN A 69 9.08 -19.22 -0.47
C GLN A 69 9.62 -19.09 -1.90
N GLY A 70 10.07 -17.90 -2.32
CA GLY A 70 10.55 -17.65 -3.68
C GLY A 70 9.43 -17.23 -4.65
N GLY A 71 9.77 -17.01 -5.93
CA GLY A 71 8.83 -16.49 -6.95
C GLY A 71 8.36 -15.05 -6.70
N HIS A 72 9.04 -14.34 -5.80
CA HIS A 72 8.70 -12.97 -5.42
C HIS A 72 8.89 -11.98 -6.56
N VAL A 73 9.85 -12.20 -7.46
CA VAL A 73 10.11 -11.27 -8.56
C VAL A 73 8.90 -11.18 -9.48
N GLU A 74 8.42 -12.32 -9.97
CA GLU A 74 7.24 -12.41 -10.83
C GLU A 74 5.99 -11.96 -10.09
N PHE A 75 5.84 -12.32 -8.82
CA PHE A 75 4.71 -11.93 -7.99
C PHE A 75 4.58 -10.40 -7.86
N PHE A 76 5.68 -9.72 -7.51
CA PHE A 76 5.67 -8.26 -7.35
C PHE A 76 5.50 -7.53 -8.68
N LYS A 77 6.16 -8.01 -9.76
CA LYS A 77 5.97 -7.42 -11.10
C LYS A 77 4.53 -7.52 -11.56
N TYR A 78 3.92 -8.70 -11.42
CA TYR A 78 2.52 -8.90 -11.78
C TYR A 78 1.58 -8.02 -10.95
N MET A 79 1.88 -7.82 -9.66
CA MET A 79 1.11 -6.89 -8.81
C MET A 79 1.18 -5.45 -9.31
N LYS A 80 2.38 -5.00 -9.73
CA LYS A 80 2.59 -3.68 -10.28
C LYS A 80 1.83 -3.49 -11.60
N ASP A 81 1.91 -4.46 -12.49
CA ASP A 81 1.23 -4.43 -13.79
C ASP A 81 -0.29 -4.34 -13.59
N LEU A 82 -0.86 -5.19 -12.73
CA LEU A 82 -2.29 -5.16 -12.43
C LEU A 82 -2.75 -3.83 -11.82
N LEU A 83 -1.95 -3.23 -10.93
CA LEU A 83 -2.27 -1.90 -10.39
C LEU A 83 -2.27 -0.84 -11.50
N ASP A 84 -1.31 -0.88 -12.42
CA ASP A 84 -1.23 0.08 -13.53
C ASP A 84 -2.37 -0.11 -14.54
N GLU A 85 -2.70 -1.36 -14.88
CA GLU A 85 -3.82 -1.72 -15.76
C GLU A 85 -5.16 -1.20 -15.22
N ASN A 86 -5.33 -1.23 -13.89
CA ASN A 86 -6.52 -0.70 -13.22
C ASN A 86 -6.46 0.82 -12.93
N GLY A 87 -5.43 1.52 -13.42
CA GLY A 87 -5.26 2.97 -13.17
C GLY A 87 -4.90 3.34 -11.73
N CYS A 88 -4.51 2.35 -10.92
CA CYS A 88 -4.21 2.46 -9.49
C CYS A 88 -2.71 2.39 -9.19
N GLY A 89 -1.86 2.74 -10.16
CA GLY A 89 -0.40 2.76 -10.01
C GLY A 89 0.16 3.72 -8.95
N HIS A 90 -0.69 4.55 -8.34
CA HIS A 90 -0.34 5.41 -7.21
C HIS A 90 -0.20 4.64 -5.89
N ILE A 91 -0.84 3.47 -5.77
CA ILE A 91 -0.75 2.58 -4.60
C ILE A 91 0.68 2.05 -4.48
N LYS A 92 1.29 2.26 -3.31
CA LYS A 92 2.69 1.88 -3.07
C LYS A 92 2.82 0.40 -2.73
N ILE A 93 3.86 -0.25 -3.24
CA ILE A 93 4.11 -1.67 -2.99
C ILE A 93 5.36 -1.82 -2.13
N PHE A 94 5.16 -2.43 -0.96
CA PHE A 94 6.20 -2.77 0.00
C PHE A 94 6.35 -4.28 0.12
N GLY A 95 7.58 -4.74 0.29
CA GLY A 95 7.88 -6.15 0.43
C GLY A 95 8.95 -6.47 1.46
N GLY A 96 8.95 -7.71 1.94
CA GLY A 96 10.03 -8.26 2.75
C GLY A 96 10.08 -9.78 2.64
N GLY A 97 11.26 -10.38 2.70
CA GLY A 97 11.42 -11.83 2.56
C GLY A 97 12.60 -12.39 3.32
N GLY A 98 13.12 -11.64 4.30
CA GLY A 98 14.39 -11.98 4.94
C GLY A 98 15.49 -12.17 3.90
N GLY A 99 16.23 -13.26 4.00
CA GLY A 99 17.31 -13.60 3.07
C GLY A 99 16.87 -14.23 1.75
N THR A 100 15.57 -14.43 1.52
CA THR A 100 15.06 -15.10 0.31
C THR A 100 15.14 -14.19 -0.93
N ILE A 101 15.03 -12.87 -0.74
CA ILE A 101 15.10 -11.89 -1.83
C ILE A 101 16.54 -11.37 -1.93
N LEU A 102 17.22 -11.66 -3.04
CA LEU A 102 18.62 -11.30 -3.23
C LEU A 102 18.77 -9.79 -3.53
N PRO A 103 19.92 -9.16 -3.19
CA PRO A 103 20.12 -7.72 -3.44
C PRO A 103 19.94 -7.30 -4.91
N GLN A 104 20.28 -8.18 -5.85
CA GLN A 104 20.10 -7.97 -7.29
C GLN A 104 18.62 -7.93 -7.67
N GLU A 105 17.82 -8.86 -7.11
CA GLU A 105 16.37 -8.93 -7.31
C GLU A 105 15.66 -7.74 -6.65
N ILE A 106 16.12 -7.30 -5.48
CA ILE A 106 15.64 -6.07 -4.83
C ILE A 106 15.83 -4.88 -5.77
N THR A 107 17.03 -4.75 -6.34
CA THR A 107 17.37 -3.66 -7.27
C THR A 107 16.49 -3.72 -8.53
N GLU A 108 16.30 -4.92 -9.08
CA GLU A 108 15.42 -5.15 -10.22
C GLU A 108 13.97 -4.76 -9.93
N LEU A 109 13.43 -5.16 -8.78
CA LEU A 109 12.07 -4.82 -8.36
C LEU A 109 11.89 -3.31 -8.14
N HIS A 110 12.88 -2.63 -7.55
CA HIS A 110 12.82 -1.17 -7.40
C HIS A 110 12.85 -0.47 -8.77
N ASN A 111 13.68 -0.94 -9.69
CA ASN A 111 13.73 -0.41 -11.05
C ASN A 111 12.42 -0.64 -11.82
N TYR A 112 11.69 -1.72 -11.50
CA TYR A 112 10.38 -2.01 -12.08
C TYR A 112 9.27 -1.09 -11.56
N GLY A 113 9.49 -0.39 -10.44
CA GLY A 113 8.53 0.52 -9.82
C GLY A 113 7.94 0.03 -8.50
N ILE A 114 8.48 -1.03 -7.91
CA ILE A 114 8.17 -1.41 -6.53
C ILE A 114 8.78 -0.38 -5.58
N THR A 115 8.00 0.06 -4.60
CA THR A 115 8.37 1.21 -3.76
C THR A 115 9.52 0.90 -2.83
N ARG A 116 9.45 -0.21 -2.09
CA ARG A 116 10.54 -0.64 -1.21
C ARG A 116 10.46 -2.14 -0.91
N ILE A 117 11.61 -2.79 -0.89
CA ILE A 117 11.77 -4.17 -0.41
C ILE A 117 12.79 -4.11 0.71
N TYR A 118 12.41 -4.59 1.89
CA TYR A 118 13.25 -4.57 3.09
C TYR A 118 14.10 -5.83 3.17
N SER A 119 15.42 -5.63 3.22
CA SER A 119 16.40 -6.69 3.43
C SER A 119 16.65 -6.95 4.92
N PRO A 120 17.29 -8.07 5.31
CA PRO A 120 17.71 -8.29 6.70
C PRO A 120 18.63 -7.18 7.22
N ASP A 121 19.42 -6.58 6.33
CA ASP A 121 20.34 -5.49 6.67
C ASP A 121 19.60 -4.20 6.99
N ASP A 122 18.50 -3.92 6.29
CA ASP A 122 17.59 -2.83 6.66
C ASP A 122 16.98 -3.05 8.04
N GLY A 123 16.56 -4.29 8.34
CA GLY A 123 16.07 -4.64 9.67
C GLY A 123 17.10 -4.42 10.78
N ARG A 124 18.38 -4.73 10.52
CA ARG A 124 19.48 -4.47 11.47
C ARG A 124 19.78 -2.98 11.64
N ARG A 125 19.67 -2.19 10.57
CA ARG A 125 20.02 -0.76 10.55
C ARG A 125 18.92 0.14 11.09
N LEU A 126 17.68 -0.09 10.65
CA LEU A 126 16.52 0.75 10.97
C LEU A 126 15.78 0.24 12.21
N GLY A 127 15.92 -1.05 12.53
CA GLY A 127 15.02 -1.72 13.44
C GLY A 127 13.61 -1.87 12.84
N LEU A 128 12.76 -2.62 13.56
CA LEU A 128 11.39 -2.85 13.12
C LEU A 128 10.56 -1.57 13.08
N GLU A 129 10.70 -0.73 14.11
CA GLU A 129 9.96 0.54 14.18
C GLU A 129 10.37 1.51 13.06
N GLY A 130 11.65 1.60 12.73
CA GLY A 130 12.14 2.47 11.66
C GLY A 130 11.61 2.06 10.29
N MET A 131 11.58 0.75 9.99
CA MET A 131 10.95 0.25 8.76
C MET A 131 9.47 0.62 8.68
N ILE A 132 8.72 0.47 9.79
CA ILE A 132 7.31 0.85 9.83
C ILE A 132 7.12 2.36 9.65
N GLU A 133 7.97 3.19 10.24
CA GLU A 133 7.91 4.64 10.05
C GLU A 133 8.16 5.04 8.60
N GLU A 134 9.12 4.41 7.91
CA GLU A 134 9.34 4.62 6.48
C GLU A 134 8.11 4.23 5.65
N VAL A 135 7.46 3.10 5.94
CA VAL A 135 6.21 2.69 5.26
C VAL A 135 5.13 3.75 5.44
N ILE A 136 4.84 4.18 6.68
CA ILE A 136 3.78 5.16 6.94
C ILE A 136 4.11 6.52 6.30
N GLN A 137 5.37 6.95 6.33
CA GLN A 137 5.80 8.20 5.69
C GLN A 137 5.60 8.16 4.18
N GLN A 138 5.95 7.05 3.52
CA GLN A 138 5.78 6.90 2.08
C GLN A 138 4.32 6.73 1.64
N CYS A 139 3.48 6.17 2.51
CA CYS A 139 2.04 6.05 2.29
C CYS A 139 1.26 7.31 2.68
N ASN A 140 1.86 8.26 3.42
CA ASN A 140 1.17 9.49 3.78
C ASN A 140 1.18 10.41 2.55
N PRO A 141 0.03 10.67 1.91
CA PRO A 141 0.00 11.65 0.84
C PRO A 141 0.41 13.00 1.42
N THR A 142 1.36 13.68 0.76
CA THR A 142 1.58 15.12 0.99
C THR A 142 0.21 15.78 0.89
N PRO A 143 -0.24 16.57 1.88
CA PRO A 143 -1.56 17.19 1.80
C PRO A 143 -1.64 17.99 0.51
N THR A 144 -2.51 17.57 -0.42
CA THR A 144 -2.90 18.32 -1.61
C THR A 144 -3.88 19.42 -1.19
N GLY A 145 -3.41 20.30 -0.30
CA GLY A 145 -4.15 21.40 0.28
C GLY A 145 -3.21 22.20 1.19
N PRO A 146 -3.42 23.53 1.35
CA PRO A 146 -2.63 24.31 2.28
C PRO A 146 -2.71 23.64 3.66
N LEU A 147 -1.54 23.48 4.31
CA LEU A 147 -1.46 23.08 5.72
C LEU A 147 -2.55 23.81 6.52
N PRO A 148 -3.30 23.14 7.43
CA PRO A 148 -4.25 23.84 8.27
C PRO A 148 -3.49 24.98 8.95
N ALA A 149 -3.85 26.21 8.58
CA ALA A 149 -3.27 27.38 9.18
C ALA A 149 -3.45 27.24 10.69
N SER A 150 -2.36 27.51 11.41
CA SER A 150 -2.42 27.69 12.86
C SER A 150 -3.64 28.57 13.21
N PRO A 151 -4.36 28.31 14.29
CA PRO A 151 -5.60 29.04 14.59
C PRO A 151 -5.26 30.52 14.82
N GLY A 152 -5.47 31.34 13.78
CA GLY A 152 -5.08 32.74 13.79
C GLY A 152 -5.33 33.44 12.46
N GLY A 153 -6.51 34.05 12.34
CA GLY A 153 -6.77 35.14 11.38
C GLY A 153 -7.68 34.75 10.23
N GLY A 154 -8.82 35.43 10.15
CA GLY A 154 -9.85 35.22 9.12
C GLY A 154 -9.48 35.75 7.74
N GLY A 155 -10.26 35.34 6.75
CA GLY A 155 -10.14 35.81 5.37
C GLY A 155 -10.90 34.89 4.42
N GLU A 156 -11.90 35.46 3.75
CA GLU A 156 -12.82 34.81 2.82
C GLU A 156 -12.15 34.34 1.52
N GLY A 157 -12.70 33.29 0.91
CA GLY A 157 -12.73 33.15 -0.56
C GLY A 157 -12.05 31.92 -1.18
N HIS A 158 -12.85 31.24 -2.00
CA HIS A 158 -12.52 30.54 -3.26
C HIS A 158 -12.39 29.00 -3.31
N HIS A 159 -13.39 28.45 -4.02
CA HIS A 159 -13.39 27.40 -5.06
C HIS A 159 -12.88 25.99 -4.72
N SER A 160 -13.80 25.04 -4.81
CA SER A 160 -13.60 23.60 -4.64
C SER A 160 -13.04 22.96 -5.90
N ASP A 161 -11.80 22.51 -5.87
CA ASP A 161 -11.25 21.57 -6.87
C ASP A 161 -11.25 20.16 -6.27
N TYR A 162 -12.42 19.50 -6.34
CA TYR A 162 -12.50 18.04 -6.19
C TYR A 162 -12.15 17.38 -7.52
N TRP A 163 -11.29 16.37 -7.47
CA TRP A 163 -10.99 15.46 -8.57
C TRP A 163 -12.28 14.92 -9.22
N GLU A 164 -12.54 15.27 -10.49
CA GLU A 164 -13.61 14.69 -11.29
C GLU A 164 -13.14 13.38 -11.94
N ALA A 165 -13.86 12.29 -11.63
CA ALA A 165 -13.61 10.98 -12.24
C ALA A 165 -13.75 11.04 -13.78
N PRO A 166 -12.90 10.35 -14.55
CA PRO A 166 -13.02 10.32 -16.01
C PRO A 166 -14.33 9.64 -16.45
N LYS A 167 -15.15 10.36 -17.22
CA LYS A 167 -16.48 10.00 -17.78
C LYS A 167 -16.57 8.68 -18.57
N LYS A 168 -15.48 7.93 -18.72
CA LYS A 168 -15.49 6.59 -19.33
C LYS A 168 -16.04 5.51 -18.37
N MET A 169 -15.93 5.69 -17.06
CA MET A 169 -16.33 4.67 -16.07
C MET A 169 -17.84 4.66 -15.76
N GLU A 170 -18.57 5.76 -16.00
CA GLU A 170 -20.03 5.83 -15.78
C GLU A 170 -20.85 5.08 -16.84
N ARG A 171 -20.27 4.77 -18.01
CA ARG A 171 -21.00 4.09 -19.09
C ARG A 171 -21.09 2.57 -18.94
N GLU A 172 -20.25 1.95 -18.12
CA GLU A 172 -20.28 0.49 -17.92
C GLU A 172 -21.14 0.04 -16.73
N VAL A 173 -21.39 0.91 -15.75
CA VAL A 173 -22.19 0.56 -14.56
C VAL A 173 -23.71 0.59 -14.81
N THR A 174 -24.17 1.16 -15.93
CA THR A 174 -25.62 1.31 -16.21
C THR A 174 -26.23 0.12 -16.98
N VAL A 175 -25.44 -0.85 -17.46
CA VAL A 175 -25.95 -1.95 -18.31
C VAL A 175 -26.28 -3.25 -17.53
N GLY A 176 -25.86 -3.38 -16.27
CA GLY A 176 -26.04 -4.62 -15.49
C GLY A 176 -27.40 -4.79 -14.78
N ARG A 177 -28.27 -3.78 -14.73
CA ARG A 177 -29.49 -3.79 -13.89
C ARG A 177 -30.78 -3.93 -14.70
N LYS A 178 -30.90 -4.99 -15.51
CA LYS A 178 -32.22 -5.47 -15.99
C LYS A 178 -32.12 -6.89 -16.54
N LYS A 179 -32.47 -7.89 -15.70
CA LYS A 179 -33.29 -9.08 -16.04
C LYS A 179 -33.22 -10.10 -14.90
N ARG A 180 -34.17 -10.03 -13.98
CA ARG A 180 -34.76 -11.21 -13.32
C ARG A 180 -36.27 -10.93 -13.21
N HIS A 181 -37.02 -11.58 -14.08
CA HIS A 181 -38.44 -11.93 -13.90
C HIS A 181 -38.48 -13.44 -13.99
#